data_AF-A0AAD8XQN3-F1
#
_entry.id   AF-A0AAD8XQN3-F1
#
_cell.length_a   1.000
_cell.length_b   1.000
_cell.length_c   1.000
_cell.angle_alpha   90.00
_cell.angle_beta   90.00
_cell.angle_gamma   90.00
#
_symmetry.space_group_name_H-M   'P 1'
#
loop_
_entity.id
_entity.type
_entity.pdbx_description
1 polymer ?
#
loop_
_entity_poly.entity_id
_entity_poly.type
_entity_poly.pdbx_seq_one_letter_code
_entity_poly.pdbx_strand_id
1 'polypeptide(L)'
;MKLRSKTTYSLDYVNNHLRWAVLPTEVRLTILEQVEIGNKGHDLSDWASVSREWRAFFETQIFQHMKLRYPGPDIDNLSSNVHIYCRDLVKEISLHVCLEEYDNLFNQAPKKLFISLST
;
A
#
# COMPACT_ATOMS: atom_id res chain seq x y z
N MET A 1 -21.33 2.95 50.04
CA MET A 1 -20.29 2.32 49.19
C MET A 1 -21.00 1.42 48.17
N LYS A 2 -20.52 1.40 46.91
CA LYS A 2 -21.03 0.67 45.72
C LYS A 2 -22.28 1.26 45.04
N LEU A 3 -22.37 1.40 43.71
CA LEU A 3 -21.43 1.15 42.60
C LEU A 3 -21.83 2.07 41.44
N ARG A 4 -20.83 2.72 40.83
CA ARG A 4 -20.93 3.49 39.58
C ARG A 4 -21.68 2.66 38.52
N SER A 5 -22.75 3.22 37.97
CA SER A 5 -23.46 2.72 36.81
C SER A 5 -22.48 2.60 35.64
N LYS A 6 -22.31 1.39 35.11
CA LYS A 6 -21.58 1.15 33.86
C LYS A 6 -22.44 1.69 32.70
N THR A 7 -22.05 2.83 32.14
CA THR A 7 -22.62 3.34 30.89
C THR A 7 -22.25 2.35 29.79
N THR A 8 -23.22 1.52 29.40
CA THR A 8 -23.08 0.63 28.27
C THR A 8 -23.55 1.45 27.07
N TYR A 9 -22.61 2.06 26.34
CA TYR A 9 -22.94 2.70 25.07
C TYR A 9 -23.49 1.62 24.15
N SER A 10 -24.77 1.76 23.76
CA SER A 10 -25.38 0.86 22.78
C SER A 10 -24.59 0.97 21.47
N LEU A 11 -24.08 -0.16 20.99
CA LEU A 11 -23.32 -0.25 19.74
C LEU A 11 -24.13 0.34 18.56
N ASP A 12 -25.45 0.20 18.63
CA ASP A 12 -26.40 0.70 17.63
C ASP A 12 -26.48 2.24 17.61
N TYR A 13 -26.20 2.92 18.72
CA TYR A 13 -26.13 4.38 18.78
C TYR A 13 -24.87 4.92 18.10
N VAL A 14 -23.75 4.22 18.27
CA VAL A 14 -22.47 4.57 17.63
C VAL A 14 -22.56 4.38 16.11
N ASN A 15 -23.17 3.29 15.66
CA ASN A 15 -23.27 2.96 14.24
C ASN A 15 -24.15 3.94 13.43
N ASN A 16 -25.17 4.54 14.05
CA ASN A 16 -26.02 5.52 13.37
C ASN A 16 -25.38 6.92 13.24
N HIS A 17 -24.39 7.24 14.09
CA HIS A 17 -23.74 8.56 14.13
C HIS A 17 -22.33 8.60 13.53
N LEU A 18 -21.63 7.46 13.41
CA LEU A 18 -20.31 7.37 12.76
C LEU A 18 -20.45 7.09 11.26
N ARG A 19 -20.97 8.06 10.51
CA ARG A 19 -20.87 8.02 9.05
C ARG A 19 -19.48 8.52 8.65
N TRP A 20 -18.71 7.69 7.95
CA TRP A 20 -17.37 8.03 7.43
C TRP A 20 -17.33 9.42 6.79
N ALA A 21 -18.31 9.73 5.92
CA ALA A 21 -18.39 11.01 5.21
C ALA A 21 -18.70 12.25 6.08
N VAL A 22 -19.11 12.08 7.34
CA VAL A 22 -19.37 13.19 8.27
C VAL A 22 -18.08 13.64 8.97
N LEU A 23 -17.05 12.79 8.97
CA LEU A 23 -15.76 13.14 9.56
C LEU A 23 -15.06 14.21 8.70
N PRO A 24 -14.44 15.22 9.33
CA PRO A 24 -13.55 16.13 8.64
C PRO A 24 -12.48 15.37 7.85
N THR A 25 -12.08 15.94 6.71
CA THR A 25 -11.10 15.32 5.82
C THR A 25 -9.79 14.99 6.53
N GLU A 26 -9.35 15.87 7.42
CA GLU A 26 -8.12 15.71 8.21
C GLU A 26 -8.21 14.46 9.08
N VAL A 27 -9.34 14.25 9.74
CA VAL A 27 -9.57 13.07 10.59
C VAL A 27 -9.60 11.79 9.76
N ARG A 28 -10.26 11.82 8.60
CA ARG A 28 -10.29 10.69 7.66
C ARG A 28 -8.90 10.32 7.19
N LEU A 29 -8.09 11.29 6.78
CA LEU A 29 -6.71 11.08 6.36
C LEU A 29 -5.85 10.50 7.48
N THR A 30 -5.94 11.02 8.71
CA THR A 30 -5.22 10.44 9.85
C THR A 30 -5.63 8.99 10.10
N ILE A 31 -6.91 8.65 9.95
CA ILE A 31 -7.36 7.24 10.07
C ILE A 31 -6.74 6.38 8.97
N LEU A 32 -6.74 6.84 7.72
CA LEU A 32 -6.14 6.12 6.59
C LEU A 32 -4.63 5.90 6.78
N GLU A 33 -3.91 6.90 7.27
CA GLU A 33 -2.49 6.79 7.65
C GLU A 33 -2.28 5.73 8.73
N GLN A 34 -3.12 5.69 9.76
CA GLN A 34 -3.03 4.66 10.80
C GLN A 34 -3.32 3.26 10.25
N VAL A 35 -4.28 3.13 9.33
CA VAL A 35 -4.57 1.86 8.64
C VAL A 35 -3.36 1.42 7.82
N GLU A 36 -2.74 2.32 7.06
CA GLU A 36 -1.51 2.03 6.31
C GLU A 36 -0.38 1.57 7.23
N ILE A 37 -0.10 2.32 8.31
CA ILE A 37 0.96 2.00 9.27
C ILE A 37 0.72 0.63 9.92
N GLY A 38 -0.52 0.37 10.35
CA GLY A 38 -0.91 -0.89 10.98
C GLY A 38 -0.82 -2.10 10.05
N ASN A 39 -0.86 -1.88 8.73
CA ASN A 39 -0.81 -2.92 7.71
C ASN A 39 0.51 -2.94 6.92
N LYS A 40 1.58 -2.30 7.43
CA LYS A 40 2.91 -2.35 6.79
C LYS A 40 3.38 -3.80 6.61
N GLY A 41 3.33 -4.29 5.37
CA GLY A 41 3.72 -5.65 4.99
C GLY A 41 2.58 -6.52 4.44
N HIS A 42 1.33 -6.07 4.55
CA HIS A 42 0.19 -6.68 3.87
C HIS A 42 -0.09 -6.00 2.53
N ASP A 43 -0.79 -6.71 1.64
CA ASP A 43 -1.19 -6.16 0.35
C ASP A 43 -2.17 -5.00 0.56
N LEU A 44 -1.77 -3.81 0.14
CA LEU A 44 -2.59 -2.61 0.28
C LEU A 44 -3.68 -2.52 -0.79
N SER A 45 -3.65 -3.41 -1.80
CA SER A 45 -4.62 -3.44 -2.90
C SER A 45 -6.06 -3.58 -2.42
N ASP A 46 -6.29 -4.38 -1.39
CA ASP A 46 -7.63 -4.67 -0.89
C ASP A 46 -8.28 -3.41 -0.30
N TRP A 47 -7.48 -2.54 0.33
CA TRP A 47 -7.95 -1.28 0.91
C TRP A 47 -8.35 -0.26 -0.16
N ALA A 48 -7.75 -0.33 -1.35
CA ALA A 48 -8.11 0.53 -2.47
C ALA A 48 -9.51 0.22 -3.03
N SER A 49 -10.12 -0.91 -2.66
CA SER A 49 -11.48 -1.30 -3.11
C SER A 49 -12.61 -0.72 -2.25
N VAL A 50 -12.31 -0.18 -1.05
CA VAL A 50 -13.32 0.22 -0.05
C VAL A 50 -14.18 1.40 -0.52
N SER A 51 -13.57 2.43 -1.09
CA SER A 51 -14.25 3.61 -1.63
C SER A 51 -13.34 4.41 -2.54
N ARG A 52 -13.89 5.38 -3.27
CA ARG A 52 -13.09 6.27 -4.14
C ARG A 52 -12.02 7.06 -3.37
N GLU A 53 -12.34 7.47 -2.14
CA GLU A 53 -11.39 8.20 -1.29
C GLU A 53 -10.25 7.29 -0.83
N TRP A 54 -10.59 6.09 -0.38
CA TRP A 54 -9.59 5.10 0.04
C TRP A 54 -8.69 4.72 -1.13
N ARG A 55 -9.27 4.50 -2.31
CA ARG A 55 -8.53 4.27 -3.54
C ARG A 55 -7.54 5.39 -3.82
N ALA A 56 -7.98 6.65 -3.79
CA ALA A 56 -7.09 7.79 -4.05
C ALA A 56 -5.92 7.86 -3.05
N PHE A 57 -6.17 7.55 -1.78
CA PHE A 57 -5.13 7.51 -0.76
C PHE A 57 -4.16 6.34 -0.97
N PHE A 58 -4.67 5.10 -1.04
CA PHE A 58 -3.84 3.89 -1.09
C PHE A 58 -3.16 3.69 -2.45
N GLU A 59 -3.81 3.98 -3.58
CA GLU A 59 -3.15 3.91 -4.89
C GLU A 59 -1.95 4.85 -4.96
N THR A 60 -2.04 6.03 -4.35
CA THR A 60 -0.89 6.95 -4.27
C THR A 60 0.27 6.27 -3.54
N GLN A 61 0.05 5.61 -2.40
CA GLN A 61 1.11 4.93 -1.66
C GLN A 61 1.66 3.70 -2.39
N ILE A 62 0.79 2.92 -3.03
CA ILE A 62 1.15 1.71 -3.78
C ILE A 62 2.00 2.05 -5.00
N PHE A 63 1.58 3.04 -5.80
CA PHE A 63 2.22 3.36 -7.06
C PHE A 63 3.38 4.35 -6.91
N GLN A 64 3.47 5.11 -5.81
CA GLN A 64 4.56 6.06 -5.59
C GLN A 64 5.95 5.40 -5.67
N HIS A 65 6.10 4.18 -5.16
CA HIS A 65 7.36 3.43 -5.18
C HIS A 65 7.13 2.03 -5.76
N MET A 66 7.24 1.91 -7.08
CA MET A 66 7.02 0.63 -7.76
C MET A 66 8.28 -0.23 -7.72
N LYS A 67 8.17 -1.47 -7.25
CA LYS A 67 9.26 -2.46 -7.25
C LYS A 67 8.93 -3.57 -8.24
N LEU A 68 9.76 -3.71 -9.26
CA LEU A 68 9.59 -4.69 -10.33
C LEU A 68 10.72 -5.71 -10.29
N ARG A 69 10.42 -6.99 -10.55
CA ARG A 69 11.43 -8.03 -10.70
C ARG A 69 11.55 -8.47 -12.15
N TYR A 70 12.78 -8.66 -12.60
CA TYR A 70 13.10 -9.19 -13.92
C TYR A 70 14.14 -10.32 -13.81
N PRO A 71 13.98 -11.44 -14.54
CA PRO A 71 12.75 -11.83 -15.27
C PRO A 71 11.62 -12.17 -14.29
N GLY A 72 10.37 -12.02 -14.72
CA GLY A 72 9.20 -12.37 -13.90
C GLY A 72 7.89 -11.68 -14.29
N PRO A 73 6.78 -12.10 -13.65
CA PRO A 73 5.43 -11.67 -13.99
C PRO A 73 5.19 -10.17 -13.79
N ASP A 74 6.01 -9.50 -12.96
CA ASP A 74 5.92 -8.06 -12.70
C ASP A 74 6.17 -7.25 -13.99
N ILE A 75 7.11 -7.69 -14.82
CA ILE A 75 7.45 -7.06 -16.10
C ILE A 75 6.50 -7.53 -17.19
N ASP A 76 6.20 -8.83 -17.23
CA ASP A 76 5.32 -9.41 -18.26
C ASP A 76 3.91 -8.79 -18.22
N ASN A 77 3.41 -8.47 -17.02
CA ASN A 77 2.09 -7.89 -16.81
C ASN A 77 2.11 -6.37 -16.54
N LEU A 78 3.26 -5.71 -16.70
CA LEU A 78 3.42 -4.30 -16.32
C LEU A 78 2.41 -3.38 -17.04
N SER A 79 2.18 -3.62 -18.33
CA SER A 79 1.23 -2.86 -19.14
C SER A 79 -0.24 -3.07 -18.74
N SER A 80 -0.54 -4.22 -18.13
CA SER A 80 -1.90 -4.53 -17.64
C SER A 80 -2.12 -3.94 -16.24
N ASN A 81 -1.07 -3.85 -15.43
CA ASN A 81 -1.14 -3.39 -14.05
C ASN A 81 -1.01 -1.86 -13.91
N VAL A 82 -0.30 -1.21 -14.82
CA VAL A 82 -0.10 0.25 -14.81
C VAL A 82 -1.01 0.91 -15.83
N HIS A 83 -2.18 1.34 -15.37
CA HIS A 83 -3.08 2.15 -16.18
C HIS A 83 -2.50 3.54 -16.43
N ILE A 84 -2.95 4.24 -17.47
CA ILE A 84 -2.42 5.55 -17.87
C ILE A 84 -2.42 6.55 -16.71
N TYR A 85 -3.47 6.54 -15.88
CA TYR A 85 -3.58 7.45 -14.72
C TYR A 85 -2.63 7.09 -13.57
N CYS A 86 -2.20 5.83 -13.46
CA CYS A 86 -1.24 5.41 -12.44
C CYS A 86 0.14 6.01 -12.69
N ARG A 87 0.48 6.34 -13.95
CA ARG A 87 1.78 6.95 -14.30
C ARG A 87 2.01 8.27 -13.57
N ASP A 88 0.97 9.07 -13.39
CA ASP A 88 1.05 10.36 -12.69
C ASP A 88 1.29 10.19 -11.18
N LEU A 89 1.09 8.98 -10.64
CA LEU A 89 1.31 8.65 -9.24
C LEU A 89 2.72 8.09 -8.97
N VAL A 90 3.41 7.59 -10.01
CA VAL A 90 4.74 6.98 -9.88
C VAL A 90 5.78 8.07 -9.67
N LYS A 91 6.53 7.98 -8.56
CA LYS A 91 7.69 8.85 -8.30
C LYS A 91 9.02 8.12 -8.46
N GLU A 92 9.03 6.83 -8.14
CA GLU A 92 10.23 5.99 -8.23
C GLU A 92 9.88 4.60 -8.75
N ILE A 93 10.71 4.09 -9.67
CA ILE A 93 10.68 2.70 -10.11
C ILE A 93 12.02 2.05 -9.75
N SER A 94 11.94 0.99 -8.95
CA SER A 94 13.06 0.11 -8.60
C SER A 94 12.95 -1.18 -9.40
N LEU A 95 13.96 -1.49 -10.21
CA LEU A 95 14.05 -2.75 -10.94
C LEU A 95 15.06 -3.69 -10.28
N HIS A 96 14.60 -4.86 -9.87
CA HIS A 96 15.44 -5.94 -9.36
C HIS A 96 15.69 -6.96 -10.47
N VAL A 97 16.91 -6.95 -11.00
CA VAL A 97 17.36 -7.90 -12.02
C VAL A 97 17.99 -9.12 -11.34
N CYS A 98 17.34 -10.27 -11.45
CA CYS A 98 17.93 -11.55 -11.09
C CYS A 98 18.94 -11.91 -12.19
N LEU A 99 20.22 -11.83 -11.84
CA LEU A 99 21.28 -12.36 -12.67
C LEU A 99 21.34 -13.88 -12.48
N GLU A 100 21.46 -14.63 -13.57
CA GLU A 100 21.84 -16.03 -13.48
C GLU A 100 23.20 -16.12 -12.76
N GLU A 101 23.28 -16.98 -11.75
CA GLU A 101 24.57 -17.37 -11.19
C GLU A 101 25.35 -18.04 -12.32
N TYR A 102 26.32 -17.33 -12.91
CA TYR A 102 27.35 -17.99 -13.66
C TYR A 102 28.07 -18.91 -12.66
N ASP A 103 27.87 -20.23 -12.81
CA ASP A 103 28.60 -21.30 -12.13
C ASP A 103 30.09 -21.23 -12.51
N ASN A 104 30.76 -20.17 -12.08
CA ASN A 104 32.20 -20.10 -12.05
C ASN A 104 32.61 -20.48 -10.64
N LEU A 105 32.64 -21.79 -10.35
CA LEU A 105 33.44 -22.57 -9.39
C LEU A 105 34.23 -21.87 -8.25
N PHE A 106 33.82 -20.71 -7.76
CA PHE A 106 34.49 -19.94 -6.72
C PHE A 106 33.45 -19.08 -5.99
N ASN A 107 32.90 -19.67 -4.92
CA ASN A 107 32.34 -19.03 -3.74
C ASN A 107 32.26 -17.49 -3.80
N GLN A 108 31.16 -16.94 -4.32
CA GLN A 108 30.78 -15.55 -4.02
C GLN A 108 29.26 -15.41 -3.99
N ALA A 109 28.78 -14.79 -2.91
CA ALA A 109 27.37 -14.51 -2.65
C ALA A 109 26.70 -13.73 -3.81
N PRO A 110 25.37 -13.90 -3.99
CA PRO A 110 24.64 -13.29 -5.10
C PRO A 110 24.75 -11.76 -5.08
N LYS A 111 25.24 -11.18 -6.18
CA LYS A 111 25.35 -9.73 -6.38
C LYS A 111 23.99 -9.18 -6.80
N LYS A 112 23.35 -8.39 -5.93
CA LYS A 112 22.11 -7.66 -6.22
C LYS A 112 22.45 -6.31 -6.85
N LEU A 113 21.92 -6.05 -8.05
CA LEU A 113 21.97 -4.74 -8.70
C LEU A 113 20.62 -4.05 -8.52
N PHE A 114 20.65 -2.85 -7.95
CA PHE A 114 19.48 -1.97 -7.82
C PHE A 114 19.64 -0.82 -8.81
N ILE A 115 18.71 -0.71 -9.75
CA ILE A 115 18.59 0.45 -10.63
C ILE A 115 17.35 1.22 -10.17
N SER A 116 17.55 2.43 -9.66
CA SER A 116 16.48 3.37 -9.34
C SER A 116 16.40 4.40 -10.47
N LEU A 117 15.22 4.57 -11.04
CA LEU A 117 14.90 5.60 -12.01
C LEU A 117 13.88 6.54 -11.37
N SER A 118 14.31 7.77 -11.09
CA SER A 118 13.44 8.87 -10.68
C SER A 118 12.93 9.60 -11.93
N THR A 119 11.61 9.74 -12.04
CA THR A 119 10.92 10.49 -13.10
C THR A 119 10.87 11.98 -12.81
#